data_AF-A0A2V7BIY6-F1
#
_entry.id   AF-A0A2V7BIY6-F1
#
_cell.length_a   1.000
_cell.length_b   1.000
_cell.length_c   1.000
_cell.angle_alpha   90.00
_cell.angle_beta   90.00
_cell.angle_gamma   90.00
#
_symmetry.space_group_name_H-M   'P 1'
#
loop_
_entity.id
_entity.type
_entity.pdbx_description
1 polymer ?
#
loop_
_entity_poly.entity_id
_entity_poly.type
_entity_poly.pdbx_seq_one_letter_code
_entity_poly.pdbx_strand_id
1 'polypeptide(L)'
;MKRLLVIGTLGGVLVGLLPMPAAAGAATDAALGLGAFAVFNQLAGGFPWHRDRVVIVQPSYYAPYPVVYAAPPVVYAAPPVVYTPAAPVIQREVVFPHGRYVLQGDGVTVAYRWVWVPNPPPPPPPPGH
;
A
#
# COMPACT_ATOMS: atom_id res chain seq x y z
N MET A 1 4.36 -54.40 42.01
CA MET A 1 5.74 -54.01 42.42
C MET A 1 6.71 -53.91 41.24
N LYS A 2 6.82 -54.92 40.35
CA LYS A 2 7.72 -54.86 39.17
C LYS A 2 7.55 -53.63 38.27
N ARG A 3 6.31 -53.18 38.01
CA ARG A 3 6.04 -51.99 37.18
C ARG A 3 6.57 -50.68 37.79
N LEU A 4 6.49 -50.54 39.12
CA LEU A 4 7.01 -49.35 39.81
C LEU A 4 8.55 -49.33 39.80
N LEU A 5 9.17 -50.51 39.91
CA LEU A 5 10.63 -50.63 39.82
C LEU A 5 11.13 -50.30 38.41
N VAL A 6 10.41 -50.74 37.37
CA VAL A 6 10.70 -50.38 35.97
C VAL A 6 10.52 -48.89 35.73
N ILE A 7 9.46 -48.25 36.25
CA ILE A 7 9.25 -46.81 36.09
C ILE A 7 10.35 -46.02 36.83
N GLY A 8 10.76 -46.47 38.01
CA GLY A 8 11.84 -45.84 38.77
C GLY A 8 13.19 -45.95 38.07
N THR A 9 13.54 -47.11 37.52
CA THR A 9 14.79 -47.27 36.75
C THR A 9 14.75 -46.52 35.43
N LEU A 10 13.61 -46.54 34.71
CA LEU A 10 13.46 -45.77 33.48
C LEU A 10 13.57 -44.26 33.74
N GLY A 11 12.97 -43.79 34.83
CA GLY A 11 13.07 -42.39 35.26
C GLY A 11 14.50 -41.99 35.62
N GLY A 12 15.22 -42.83 36.38
CA GLY A 12 16.63 -42.57 36.72
C GLY A 12 17.56 -42.56 35.51
N VAL A 13 17.36 -43.47 34.56
CA VAL A 13 18.12 -43.50 33.30
C VAL A 13 17.80 -42.28 32.44
N LEU A 14 16.52 -41.88 32.35
CA LEU A 14 16.13 -40.68 31.61
C LEU A 14 16.75 -39.41 32.19
N VAL A 15 16.84 -39.29 33.52
CA VAL A 15 17.49 -38.15 34.19
C VAL A 15 19.00 -38.19 34.01
N GLY A 16 19.64 -39.37 34.07
CA GLY A 16 21.08 -39.54 33.85
C GLY A 16 21.53 -39.33 32.40
N LEU A 17 20.63 -39.51 31.42
CA LEU A 17 20.86 -39.21 30.00
C LEU A 17 20.55 -37.76 29.61
N LEU A 18 20.07 -36.93 30.54
CA LEU A 18 19.92 -35.50 30.24
C LEU A 18 21.31 -34.91 30.01
N PRO A 19 21.52 -34.17 28.90
CA PRO A 19 22.77 -33.46 28.70
C PRO A 19 22.96 -32.50 29.87
N MET A 20 24.00 -32.71 30.67
CA MET A 20 24.45 -31.66 31.58
C MET A 20 24.79 -30.45 30.71
N PRO A 21 24.27 -29.25 31.00
CA PRO A 21 24.64 -28.07 30.24
C PRO A 21 26.14 -27.84 30.46
N ALA A 22 26.94 -28.13 29.43
CA ALA A 22 28.31 -27.68 29.39
C ALA A 22 28.25 -26.14 29.30
N ALA A 23 28.47 -25.47 30.41
CA ALA A 23 28.61 -24.02 30.42
C ALA A 23 29.94 -23.67 29.74
N ALA A 24 29.93 -23.50 28.41
CA ALA A 24 30.94 -22.70 27.73
C ALA A 24 30.69 -21.23 28.07
N GLY A 25 30.95 -20.88 29.33
CA GLY A 25 30.47 -19.65 29.96
C GLY A 25 31.56 -18.65 30.34
N ALA A 26 32.82 -18.97 30.09
CA ALA A 26 33.92 -18.03 30.30
C ALA A 26 34.44 -17.53 28.95
N ALA A 27 34.70 -16.22 28.85
CA ALA A 27 35.33 -15.61 27.67
C ALA A 27 36.62 -16.33 27.24
N THR A 28 37.31 -16.98 28.18
CA THR A 28 38.48 -17.82 27.95
C THR A 28 38.18 -19.01 27.04
N ASP A 29 37.07 -19.72 27.23
CA ASP A 29 36.73 -20.90 26.42
C ASP A 29 36.39 -20.49 24.98
N ALA A 30 35.72 -19.35 24.82
CA ALA A 30 35.45 -18.77 23.50
C ALA A 30 36.74 -18.29 22.82
N ALA A 31 37.66 -17.66 23.55
CA ALA A 31 38.95 -17.21 23.03
C ALA A 31 39.83 -18.40 22.61
N LEU A 32 39.84 -19.49 23.39
CA LEU A 32 40.53 -20.73 23.03
C LEU A 32 39.89 -21.39 21.80
N GLY A 33 38.55 -21.39 21.71
CA GLY A 33 37.84 -21.89 20.54
C GLY A 33 38.14 -21.09 19.26
N LEU A 34 38.15 -19.77 19.34
CA LEU A 34 38.50 -18.89 18.21
C LEU A 34 39.97 -19.01 17.83
N GLY A 35 40.88 -19.10 18.81
CA GLY A 35 42.30 -19.32 18.58
C GLY A 35 42.58 -20.66 17.89
N ALA A 36 41.94 -21.74 18.35
CA ALA A 36 42.07 -23.06 17.73
C ALA A 36 41.50 -23.08 16.31
N PHE A 37 40.37 -22.39 16.06
CA PHE A 37 39.80 -22.27 14.72
C PHE A 37 40.72 -21.52 13.75
N ALA A 38 41.34 -20.42 14.19
CA ALA A 38 42.28 -19.66 13.37
C ALA A 38 43.51 -20.49 12.98
N VAL A 39 44.09 -21.23 13.93
CA VAL A 39 45.26 -22.10 13.67
C VAL A 39 44.88 -23.26 12.75
N PHE A 40 43.74 -23.90 12.97
CA PHE A 40 43.26 -24.95 12.07
C PHE A 40 42.99 -24.43 10.67
N ASN A 41 42.35 -23.26 10.55
CA ASN A 41 42.09 -22.64 9.25
C ASN A 41 43.39 -22.24 8.54
N GLN A 42 44.43 -21.86 9.27
CA GLN A 42 45.75 -21.60 8.70
C GLN A 42 46.46 -22.89 8.26
N LEU A 43 46.33 -23.98 9.03
CA LEU A 43 46.91 -25.28 8.68
C LEU A 43 46.19 -25.94 7.49
N ALA A 44 44.86 -25.83 7.45
CA ALA A 44 44.00 -26.35 6.37
C ALA A 44 44.02 -25.44 5.13
N GLY A 45 44.02 -24.12 5.31
CA GLY A 45 44.13 -23.12 4.25
C GLY A 45 45.56 -22.95 3.71
N GLY A 46 46.55 -23.56 4.35
CA GLY A 46 47.94 -23.62 3.94
C GLY A 46 48.27 -24.72 2.91
N PHE A 47 47.27 -25.44 2.39
CA PHE A 47 47.47 -26.26 1.19
C PHE A 47 47.81 -25.35 0.00
N PRO A 48 48.74 -25.76 -0.88
CA PRO A 48 49.60 -24.87 -1.68
C PRO A 48 48.90 -24.06 -2.79
N TRP A 49 47.57 -24.02 -2.82
CA TRP A 49 46.77 -23.35 -3.85
C TRP A 49 46.51 -21.87 -3.57
N HIS A 50 46.70 -21.39 -2.33
CA HIS A 50 46.49 -19.98 -1.96
C HIS A 50 47.79 -19.17 -1.90
N ARG A 51 48.69 -19.36 -2.86
CA ARG A 51 49.76 -18.39 -3.12
C ARG A 51 49.22 -17.35 -4.09
N ASP A 52 49.05 -16.12 -3.60
CA ASP A 52 48.67 -14.97 -4.42
C ASP A 52 49.72 -14.72 -5.50
N ARG A 53 49.51 -15.31 -6.68
CA ARG A 53 50.19 -14.91 -7.91
C ARG A 53 49.60 -13.58 -8.34
N VAL A 54 50.41 -12.52 -8.26
CA VAL A 54 50.07 -11.24 -8.91
C VAL A 54 50.11 -11.46 -10.41
N VAL A 55 48.94 -11.58 -11.02
CA VAL A 55 48.77 -11.60 -12.48
C VAL A 55 48.67 -10.14 -12.94
N ILE A 56 49.66 -9.67 -13.69
CA ILE A 56 49.57 -8.38 -14.36
C ILE A 56 48.66 -8.57 -15.58
N VAL A 57 47.40 -8.20 -15.42
CA VAL A 57 46.41 -8.18 -16.51
C VAL A 57 46.58 -6.86 -17.27
N GLN A 58 46.90 -6.94 -18.56
CA GLN A 58 46.86 -5.78 -19.44
C GLN A 58 45.40 -5.39 -19.67
N PRO A 59 44.98 -4.13 -19.39
CA PRO A 59 43.61 -3.72 -19.65
C PRO A 59 43.40 -3.55 -21.15
N SER A 60 42.51 -4.36 -21.73
CA SER A 60 42.01 -4.16 -23.09
C SER A 60 40.99 -3.02 -23.09
N TYR A 61 41.35 -1.91 -23.73
CA TYR A 61 40.44 -0.77 -23.86
C TYR A 61 39.49 -1.00 -25.03
N TYR A 62 38.22 -1.31 -24.72
CA TYR A 62 37.15 -1.31 -25.71
C TYR A 62 36.57 0.10 -25.82
N ALA A 63 36.61 0.67 -27.03
CA ALA A 63 35.87 1.90 -27.31
C ALA A 63 34.36 1.58 -27.28
N PRO A 64 33.56 2.31 -26.48
CA PRO A 64 32.12 2.08 -26.45
C PRO A 64 31.49 2.52 -27.77
N TYR A 65 30.62 1.68 -28.33
CA TYR A 65 29.82 2.03 -29.50
C TYR A 65 28.90 3.22 -29.15
N PRO A 66 28.70 4.19 -30.06
CA PRO A 66 27.80 5.30 -29.81
C PRO A 66 26.36 4.77 -29.72
N VAL A 67 25.76 4.91 -28.55
CA VAL A 67 24.33 4.61 -28.35
C VAL A 67 23.53 5.79 -28.86
N VAL A 68 22.81 5.59 -29.97
CA VAL A 68 21.90 6.59 -30.52
C VAL A 68 20.54 6.42 -29.84
N TYR A 69 20.20 7.35 -28.95
CA TYR A 69 18.88 7.40 -28.34
C TYR A 69 17.91 8.08 -29.30
N ALA A 70 16.98 7.32 -29.87
CA ALA A 70 15.82 7.91 -30.55
C ALA A 70 14.81 8.37 -29.50
N ALA A 71 14.39 9.64 -29.59
CA ALA A 71 13.32 10.13 -28.73
C ALA A 71 12.01 9.41 -29.05
N PRO A 72 11.23 8.97 -28.05
CA PRO A 72 9.95 8.33 -28.30
C PRO A 72 8.98 9.31 -28.98
N PRO A 73 8.13 8.84 -29.90
CA PRO A 73 7.14 9.69 -30.56
C PRO A 73 6.18 10.28 -29.53
N VAL A 74 6.02 11.60 -29.55
CA VAL A 74 5.06 12.31 -28.69
C VAL A 74 3.66 12.12 -29.27
N VAL A 75 2.80 11.39 -28.56
CA VAL A 75 1.40 11.19 -28.93
C VAL A 75 0.54 12.20 -28.18
N TYR A 76 -0.06 13.14 -28.90
CA TYR A 76 -1.05 14.06 -28.34
C TYR A 76 -2.43 13.42 -28.41
N ALA A 77 -3.00 13.08 -27.26
CA ALA A 77 -4.39 12.67 -27.15
C ALA A 77 -5.29 13.92 -27.07
N ALA A 78 -6.37 13.93 -27.84
CA ALA A 78 -7.39 14.96 -27.70
C ALA A 78 -8.06 14.86 -26.31
N PRO A 79 -8.36 16.00 -25.67
CA PRO A 79 -9.06 15.98 -24.38
C PRO A 79 -10.45 15.35 -24.52
N PRO A 80 -10.92 14.59 -23.52
CA PRO A 80 -12.24 13.99 -23.55
C PRO A 80 -13.32 15.08 -23.60
N VAL A 81 -14.29 14.91 -24.50
CA VAL A 81 -15.48 15.78 -24.56
C VAL A 81 -16.43 15.37 -23.44
N VAL A 82 -16.63 16.26 -22.47
CA VAL A 82 -17.59 16.06 -21.37
C VAL A 82 -18.92 16.66 -21.79
N TYR A 83 -19.94 15.81 -21.96
CA TYR A 83 -21.31 16.24 -22.17
C TYR A 83 -22.01 16.42 -20.82
N THR A 84 -22.42 17.65 -20.50
CA THR A 84 -23.30 17.89 -19.35
C THR A 84 -24.75 17.55 -19.71
N PRO A 85 -25.48 16.80 -18.87
CA PRO A 85 -26.89 16.52 -19.10
C PRO A 85 -27.72 17.81 -19.11
N ALA A 86 -28.72 17.88 -20.00
CA ALA A 86 -29.66 18.99 -20.04
C ALA A 86 -30.47 19.05 -18.74
N ALA A 87 -30.68 20.26 -18.22
CA ALA A 87 -31.45 20.45 -17.00
C ALA A 87 -32.91 19.97 -17.20
N PRO A 88 -33.51 19.30 -16.19
CA PRO A 88 -34.90 18.85 -16.28
C PRO A 88 -35.86 20.06 -16.38
N VAL A 89 -36.87 19.94 -17.24
CA VAL A 89 -37.95 20.93 -17.35
C VAL A 89 -38.88 20.75 -16.16
N ILE A 90 -38.92 21.74 -15.26
CA ILE A 90 -39.77 21.73 -14.06
C ILE A 90 -40.97 22.63 -14.31
N GLN A 91 -42.18 22.08 -14.11
CA GLN A 91 -43.41 22.88 -14.12
C GLN A 91 -43.43 23.79 -12.89
N ARG A 92 -43.33 25.12 -13.11
CA ARG A 92 -43.25 26.12 -12.03
C ARG A 92 -44.60 26.69 -11.62
N GLU A 93 -45.66 26.43 -12.36
CA GLU A 93 -46.99 26.99 -12.10
C GLU A 93 -48.09 25.97 -12.37
N VAL A 94 -49.09 25.94 -11.49
CA VAL A 94 -50.33 25.19 -11.67
C VAL A 94 -51.50 26.16 -11.51
N VAL A 95 -52.26 26.37 -12.58
CA VAL A 95 -53.31 27.40 -12.67
C VAL A 95 -54.68 26.80 -12.33
N PHE A 96 -55.46 27.51 -11.53
CA PHE A 96 -56.83 27.18 -11.13
C PHE A 96 -57.77 28.37 -11.40
N PRO A 97 -59.10 28.17 -11.41
CA PRO A 97 -60.05 29.26 -11.64
C PRO A 97 -59.96 30.43 -10.64
N HIS A 98 -59.48 30.17 -9.43
CA HIS A 98 -59.49 31.09 -8.29
C HIS A 98 -58.08 31.58 -7.89
N GLY A 99 -57.05 31.14 -8.61
CA GLY A 99 -55.66 31.47 -8.32
C GLY A 99 -54.71 30.47 -8.94
N ARG A 100 -53.47 30.45 -8.46
CA ARG A 100 -52.43 29.54 -8.94
C ARG A 100 -51.48 29.15 -7.82
N TYR A 101 -50.94 27.95 -7.92
CA TYR A 101 -49.76 27.57 -7.15
C TYR A 101 -48.51 27.91 -7.94
N VAL A 102 -47.59 28.66 -7.32
CA VAL A 102 -46.28 28.99 -7.88
C VAL A 102 -45.20 28.26 -7.08
N LEU A 103 -44.33 27.53 -7.79
CA LEU A 103 -43.19 26.85 -7.19
C LEU A 103 -42.08 27.87 -6.95
N GLN A 104 -41.76 28.11 -5.68
CA GLN A 104 -40.64 28.95 -5.26
C GLN A 104 -39.46 28.09 -4.82
N GLY A 105 -38.26 28.65 -4.95
CA GLY A 105 -37.00 27.96 -4.65
C GLY A 105 -36.35 27.39 -5.90
N ASP A 106 -35.08 27.03 -5.77
CA ASP A 106 -34.26 26.41 -6.82
C ASP A 106 -33.92 24.94 -6.48
N GLY A 107 -34.34 24.47 -5.30
CA GLY A 107 -34.03 23.13 -4.80
C GLY A 107 -32.56 22.91 -4.46
N VAL A 108 -31.73 23.95 -4.54
CA VAL A 108 -30.27 23.89 -4.31
C VAL A 108 -29.90 24.80 -3.16
N THR A 109 -30.19 26.10 -3.26
CA THR A 109 -29.95 27.09 -2.21
C THR A 109 -31.20 27.34 -1.35
N VAL A 110 -32.38 27.23 -1.96
CA VAL A 110 -33.68 27.41 -1.32
C VAL A 110 -34.56 26.21 -1.65
N ALA A 111 -35.02 25.52 -0.60
CA ALA A 111 -35.90 24.37 -0.75
C ALA A 111 -37.17 24.73 -1.52
N TYR A 112 -37.62 23.80 -2.37
CA TYR A 112 -38.84 23.96 -3.14
C TYR A 112 -40.06 24.07 -2.23
N ARG A 113 -40.91 25.08 -2.48
CA ARG A 113 -42.20 25.23 -1.82
C ARG A 113 -43.27 25.72 -2.80
N TRP A 114 -44.47 25.18 -2.67
CA TRP A 114 -45.64 25.66 -3.40
C TRP A 114 -46.30 26.78 -2.61
N VAL A 115 -46.49 27.92 -3.26
CA VAL A 115 -47.18 29.08 -2.68
C VAL A 115 -48.45 29.35 -3.48
N TRP A 116 -49.58 29.43 -2.77
CA TRP A 116 -50.85 29.82 -3.36
C TRP A 116 -50.88 31.34 -3.59
N VAL A 117 -51.23 31.75 -4.80
CA VAL A 117 -51.44 33.15 -5.19
C VAL A 117 -52.88 33.30 -5.67
N PRO A 118 -53.76 34.00 -4.92
CA PRO A 118 -55.13 34.29 -5.34
C PRO A 118 -55.16 35.18 -6.59
N ASN A 119 -56.25 35.10 -7.35
CA ASN A 119 -56.48 36.04 -8.45
C ASN A 119 -56.71 37.47 -7.92
N PRO A 120 -56.22 38.49 -8.63
CA PRO A 120 -56.50 39.87 -8.27
C PRO A 120 -58.01 40.15 -8.35
N PRO A 121 -58.55 41.05 -7.51
CA PRO A 121 -59.93 41.47 -7.62
C PRO A 121 -60.20 42.13 -8.97
N PRO A 122 -61.44 42.05 -9.50
CA PRO A 122 -61.80 42.75 -10.72
C PRO A 122 -61.58 44.27 -10.55
N PRO A 123 -61.13 44.96 -11.60
CA PRO A 123 -60.94 46.41 -11.55
C PRO A 123 -62.28 47.11 -11.27
N PRO A 124 -62.25 48.30 -10.65
CA PRO A 124 -63.46 49.07 -10.39
C PRO A 124 -64.17 49.45 -11.69
N PRO A 125 -65.51 49.61 -11.68
CA PRO A 125 -66.24 50.07 -12.84
C PRO A 125 -65.73 51.43 -13.34
N PRO A 126 -65.77 51.69 -14.67
CA PRO A 126 -65.47 53.01 -15.19
C PRO A 126 -66.41 54.08 -14.59
N PRO A 127 -65.96 55.35 -14.46
CA PRO A 127 -66.84 56.45 -14.07
C PRO A 127 -68.02 56.58 -15.03
N GLY A 128 -69.23 56.69 -14.48
CA GLY A 128 -70.43 56.96 -15.28
C GLY A 128 -70.37 58.37 -15.89
N HIS A 129 -70.76 58.49 -17.15
CA HIS A 129 -70.96 59.77 -17.85
C HIS A 129 -72.34 60.36 -17.56
#